data_AF-A0A964R1X9-F1
#
_entry.id   AF-A0A964R1X9-F1
#
_cell.length_a   1.000
_cell.length_b   1.000
_cell.length_c   1.000
_cell.angle_alpha   90.00
_cell.angle_beta   90.00
_cell.angle_gamma   90.00
#
_symmetry.space_group_name_H-M   'P 1'
#
loop_
_entity.id
_entity.type
_entity.pdbx_description
1 polymer ?
#
loop_
_entity_poly.entity_id
_entity_poly.type
_entity_poly.pdbx_seq_one_letter_code
_entity_poly.pdbx_strand_id
1 'polypeptide(L)'
;EVFDGFSIGSNDLTQLTLGLDRDNSDISHVGNEKNDAVKELIKTAVAKCKEMNKYSGICGQAPSDFPEFAEFLVGLGIDSISLNPDSIIKTTLTVVKKEKSLSAPKNV
;
A
#
# COMPACT_ATOMS: atom_id res chain seq x y z
N GLU A 1 -7.99 -13.67 -16.52
CA GLU A 1 -9.06 -14.50 -15.92
C GLU A 1 -8.56 -15.55 -14.92
N VAL A 2 -7.25 -15.69 -14.70
CA VAL A 2 -6.69 -16.80 -13.89
C VAL A 2 -6.78 -16.61 -12.38
N PHE A 3 -6.71 -15.38 -11.87
CA PHE A 3 -6.70 -15.08 -10.43
C PHE A 3 -7.90 -14.24 -10.01
N ASP A 4 -8.42 -14.41 -8.80
CA ASP A 4 -9.56 -13.63 -8.29
C ASP A 4 -9.15 -12.24 -7.74
N GLY A 5 -7.85 -12.03 -7.56
CA GLY A 5 -7.29 -10.80 -7.03
C GLY A 5 -5.86 -11.00 -6.55
N PHE A 6 -5.32 -9.99 -5.87
CA PHE A 6 -3.97 -10.03 -5.30
C PHE A 6 -3.93 -9.55 -3.86
N SER A 7 -3.02 -10.13 -3.07
CA SER A 7 -2.51 -9.54 -1.84
C SER A 7 -1.05 -9.18 -2.05
N ILE A 8 -0.74 -7.90 -2.08
CA ILE A 8 0.60 -7.39 -2.39
C ILE A 8 1.47 -7.50 -1.14
N GLY A 9 2.61 -8.19 -1.21
CA GLY A 9 3.61 -8.21 -0.14
C GLY A 9 4.56 -7.02 -0.29
N SER A 10 4.40 -5.98 0.53
CA SER A 10 5.16 -4.73 0.37
C SER A 10 6.67 -4.90 0.55
N ASN A 11 7.08 -5.80 1.45
CA ASN A 11 8.47 -6.03 1.80
C ASN A 11 9.23 -6.70 0.63
N ASP A 12 8.73 -7.84 0.17
CA ASP A 12 9.35 -8.61 -0.92
C ASP A 12 9.32 -7.82 -2.24
N LEU A 13 8.20 -7.13 -2.51
CA LEU A 13 8.11 -6.24 -3.66
C LEU A 13 9.22 -5.19 -3.63
N THR A 14 9.50 -4.60 -2.47
CA THR A 14 10.56 -3.59 -2.32
C THR A 14 11.94 -4.19 -2.54
N GLN A 15 12.23 -5.33 -1.93
CA GLN A 15 13.52 -6.02 -2.09
C GLN A 15 13.81 -6.33 -3.57
N LEU A 16 12.82 -6.90 -4.26
CA LEU A 16 12.97 -7.27 -5.67
C LEU A 16 13.02 -6.06 -6.60
N THR A 17 12.25 -5.01 -6.31
CA THR A 17 12.23 -3.79 -7.13
C THR A 17 13.52 -2.99 -7.00
N LEU A 18 14.06 -2.90 -5.80
CA LEU A 18 15.22 -2.07 -5.50
C LEU A 18 16.54 -2.85 -5.48
N GLY A 19 16.49 -4.18 -5.62
CA GLY A 19 17.66 -5.05 -5.51
C GLY A 19 18.29 -5.01 -4.12
N LEU A 20 17.48 -4.86 -3.08
CA LEU A 20 17.94 -4.72 -1.69
C LEU A 20 17.85 -6.05 -0.96
N ASP A 21 18.93 -6.38 -0.25
CA ASP A 21 18.91 -7.40 0.80
C ASP A 21 18.60 -6.70 2.13
N ARG A 22 17.42 -6.98 2.69
CA ARG A 22 16.95 -6.38 3.94
C ARG A 22 17.79 -6.80 5.15
N ASP A 23 18.34 -8.02 5.11
CA ASP A 23 19.12 -8.56 6.22
C ASP A 23 20.57 -8.03 6.22
N ASN A 24 20.93 -7.31 5.17
CA ASN A 24 22.19 -6.60 5.08
C ASN A 24 22.08 -5.19 5.70
N SER A 25 22.63 -5.05 6.91
CA SER A 25 22.64 -3.80 7.68
C SER A 25 23.30 -2.63 6.94
N ASP A 26 24.21 -2.90 6.01
CA ASP A 26 24.95 -1.87 5.27
C ASP A 26 24.11 -1.21 4.16
N ILE A 27 23.00 -1.83 3.76
CA ILE A 27 22.13 -1.34 2.66
C ILE A 27 20.65 -1.22 3.04
N SER A 28 20.25 -1.65 4.24
CA SER A 28 18.86 -1.57 4.71
C SER A 28 18.29 -0.15 4.77
N HIS A 29 19.15 0.88 4.74
CA HIS A 29 18.76 2.29 4.72
C HIS A 29 18.64 2.89 3.31
N VAL A 30 19.00 2.14 2.26
CA VAL A 30 19.06 2.64 0.88
C VAL A 30 17.66 2.83 0.27
N GLY A 31 16.65 2.11 0.76
CA GLY A 31 15.28 2.27 0.29
C GLY A 31 14.28 1.48 1.13
N ASN A 32 13.02 1.91 1.06
CA ASN A 32 11.89 1.24 1.67
C ASN A 32 10.68 1.32 0.74
N GLU A 33 9.53 0.89 1.23
CA GLU A 33 8.30 0.76 0.47
C GLU A 33 7.75 2.11 -0.05
N LYS A 34 8.24 3.24 0.49
CA LYS A 34 7.89 4.59 0.01
C LYS A 34 8.63 5.01 -1.25
N ASN A 35 9.59 4.22 -1.73
CA ASN A 35 10.29 4.49 -2.99
C ASN A 35 9.28 4.57 -4.15
N ASP A 36 9.46 5.55 -5.04
CA ASP A 36 8.52 5.80 -6.13
C ASP A 36 8.40 4.62 -7.10
N ALA A 37 9.47 3.87 -7.34
CA ALA A 37 9.42 2.66 -8.16
C ALA A 37 8.49 1.60 -7.55
N VAL A 38 8.55 1.42 -6.24
CA VAL A 38 7.67 0.48 -5.51
C VAL A 38 6.22 0.97 -5.55
N LYS A 39 6.00 2.26 -5.29
CA LYS A 39 4.67 2.86 -5.32
C LYS A 39 4.01 2.78 -6.70
N GLU A 40 4.77 2.96 -7.78
CA GLU A 40 4.24 2.81 -9.14
C GLU A 40 3.85 1.36 -9.46
N LEU A 41 4.59 0.37 -8.97
CA LEU A 41 4.20 -1.04 -9.10
C LEU A 41 2.92 -1.36 -8.32
N ILE A 42 2.80 -0.87 -7.08
CA ILE A 42 1.58 -1.03 -6.27
C ILE A 42 0.38 -0.38 -6.97
N LYS A 43 0.54 0.86 -7.44
CA LYS A 43 -0.47 1.60 -8.18
C LYS A 43 -0.90 0.85 -9.44
N THR A 44 0.04 0.28 -10.18
CA THR A 44 -0.26 -0.52 -11.37
C THR A 44 -1.06 -1.77 -11.01
N ALA A 45 -0.67 -2.49 -9.96
CA ALA A 45 -1.37 -3.69 -9.51
C ALA A 45 -2.81 -3.39 -9.07
N VAL A 46 -3.01 -2.36 -8.23
CA VAL A 46 -4.33 -1.95 -7.74
C VAL A 46 -5.21 -1.46 -8.89
N ALA A 47 -4.68 -0.62 -9.79
CA ALA A 47 -5.42 -0.15 -10.96
C ALA A 47 -5.88 -1.31 -11.86
N LYS A 48 -5.02 -2.30 -12.10
CA LYS A 48 -5.37 -3.48 -12.90
C LYS A 48 -6.43 -4.35 -12.23
N CYS A 49 -6.35 -4.57 -10.92
CA CYS A 49 -7.40 -5.26 -10.19
C CYS A 49 -8.75 -4.53 -10.33
N LYS A 50 -8.75 -3.21 -10.15
CA LYS A 50 -9.95 -2.38 -10.29
C LYS A 50 -10.56 -2.40 -11.69
N GLU A 51 -9.75 -2.25 -12.73
CA GLU A 51 -10.17 -2.35 -14.14
C GLU A 51 -10.84 -3.69 -14.44
N MET A 52 -10.37 -4.77 -13.80
CA MET A 52 -10.89 -6.12 -13.98
C MET A 52 -12.00 -6.50 -12.99
N ASN A 53 -12.43 -5.57 -12.12
CA ASN A 53 -13.35 -5.81 -11.02
C ASN A 53 -12.91 -6.99 -10.11
N LYS A 54 -11.65 -6.96 -9.69
CA LYS A 54 -10.99 -7.97 -8.87
C LYS A 54 -10.47 -7.38 -7.58
N TYR A 55 -10.29 -8.26 -6.60
CA TYR A 55 -9.82 -7.89 -5.28
C TYR A 55 -8.35 -7.42 -5.30
N SER A 56 -8.05 -6.41 -4.49
CA SER A 56 -6.72 -5.91 -4.21
C SER A 56 -6.54 -5.67 -2.71
N GLY A 57 -5.59 -6.37 -2.12
CA GLY A 57 -5.15 -6.18 -0.73
C GLY A 57 -3.64 -5.94 -0.66
N ILE A 58 -3.17 -5.52 0.51
CA ILE A 58 -1.74 -5.38 0.78
C ILE A 58 -1.42 -5.85 2.21
N CYS A 59 -0.29 -6.54 2.36
CA CYS A 59 0.30 -6.92 3.63
C CYS A 59 1.78 -6.50 3.67
N GLY A 60 2.34 -6.51 4.88
CA GLY A 60 3.70 -6.06 5.15
C GLY A 60 3.73 -4.87 6.09
N GLN A 61 4.93 -4.33 6.31
CA GLN A 61 5.13 -3.30 7.34
C GLN A 61 4.75 -1.90 6.87
N ALA A 62 4.82 -1.62 5.57
CA ALA A 62 4.56 -0.29 5.02
C ALA A 62 3.28 0.41 5.54
N PRO A 63 2.08 -0.19 5.49
CA PRO A 63 0.87 0.48 5.98
C PRO A 63 0.79 0.56 7.52
N SER A 64 1.58 -0.24 8.25
CA SER A 64 1.67 -0.18 9.71
C SER A 64 2.63 0.91 10.17
N ASP A 65 3.79 1.02 9.51
CA ASP A 65 4.87 1.94 9.87
C ASP A 65 4.60 3.36 9.35
N PHE A 66 3.92 3.48 8.21
CA PHE A 66 3.66 4.73 7.50
C PHE A 66 2.16 4.96 7.30
N PRO A 67 1.47 5.68 8.20
CA PRO A 67 0.06 6.02 8.02
C PRO A 67 -0.23 6.77 6.71
N GLU A 68 0.70 7.59 6.24
CA GLU A 68 0.61 8.27 4.94
C GLU A 68 0.58 7.29 3.76
N PHE A 69 1.17 6.10 3.93
CA PHE A 69 1.12 5.03 2.95
C PHE A 69 -0.27 4.41 2.89
N ALA A 70 -0.96 4.26 4.04
CA ALA A 70 -2.36 3.87 4.06
C ALA A 70 -3.26 4.91 3.36
N GLU A 71 -3.01 6.21 3.52
CA GLU A 71 -3.74 7.25 2.77
C GLU A 71 -3.53 7.15 1.26
N PHE A 72 -2.29 6.86 0.83
CA PHE A 72 -1.95 6.61 -0.55
C PHE A 72 -2.75 5.42 -1.10
N LEU A 73 -2.75 4.29 -0.39
CA LEU A 73 -3.48 3.07 -0.78
C LEU A 73 -4.99 3.30 -0.88
N VAL A 74 -5.59 4.00 0.09
CA VAL A 74 -7.00 4.41 0.04
C VAL A 74 -7.27 5.32 -1.15
N GLY A 75 -6.35 6.24 -1.46
CA GLY A 75 -6.43 7.11 -2.64
C GLY A 75 -6.42 6.35 -3.97
N LEU A 76 -5.75 5.19 -4.02
CA LEU A 76 -5.79 4.29 -5.18
C LEU A 76 -7.10 3.48 -5.26
N GLY A 77 -7.80 3.34 -4.14
CA GLY A 77 -9.01 2.53 -4.03
C GLY A 77 -8.70 1.05 -3.82
N ILE A 78 -7.72 0.73 -2.97
CA ILE A 78 -7.47 -0.66 -2.53
C ILE A 78 -8.65 -1.19 -1.71
N ASP A 79 -8.90 -2.50 -1.77
CA ASP A 79 -10.03 -3.13 -1.06
C ASP A 79 -9.68 -3.48 0.40
N SER A 80 -8.42 -3.80 0.69
CA SER A 80 -8.00 -4.13 2.05
C SER A 80 -6.56 -3.72 2.37
N ILE A 81 -6.32 -3.49 3.66
CA ILE A 81 -4.99 -3.21 4.21
C ILE A 81 -4.82 -4.08 5.46
N SER A 82 -3.80 -4.93 5.46
CA SER A 82 -3.41 -5.72 6.65
C SER A 82 -2.40 -4.94 7.50
N LEU A 83 -2.62 -4.93 8.81
CA LEU A 83 -1.89 -4.10 9.77
C LEU A 83 -1.41 -4.91 10.97
N ASN A 84 -0.32 -4.46 11.57
CA ASN A 84 0.10 -4.92 12.88
C ASN A 84 -0.91 -4.48 13.96
N PRO A 85 -1.16 -5.29 15.01
CA PRO A 85 -2.17 -4.98 16.02
C PRO A 85 -2.02 -3.62 16.71
N ASP A 86 -0.78 -3.17 16.89
CA ASP A 86 -0.42 -1.89 17.53
C ASP A 86 -0.69 -0.67 16.63
N SER A 87 -0.69 -0.85 15.30
CA SER A 87 -0.93 0.24 14.33
C SER A 87 -2.41 0.40 13.95
N ILE A 88 -3.26 -0.61 14.21
CA ILE A 88 -4.67 -0.64 13.79
C ILE A 88 -5.41 0.66 14.10
N ILE A 89 -5.38 1.15 15.34
CA ILE A 89 -6.17 2.32 15.74
C ILE A 89 -5.71 3.57 15.00
N LYS A 90 -4.39 3.83 14.99
CA LYS A 90 -3.80 5.01 14.35
C LYS A 90 -4.10 5.02 12.86
N THR A 91 -3.85 3.90 12.17
CA THR A 91 -4.04 3.81 10.73
C THR A 91 -5.52 3.85 10.36
N THR A 92 -6.42 3.24 11.13
CA THR A 92 -7.87 3.32 10.88
C THR A 92 -8.37 4.77 10.94
N LEU A 93 -7.92 5.55 11.92
CA LEU A 93 -8.29 6.97 12.00
C LEU A 93 -7.80 7.76 10.78
N THR A 94 -6.62 7.44 10.27
CA THR A 94 -6.06 8.01 9.05
C THR A 94 -6.88 7.63 7.81
N VAL A 95 -7.24 6.35 7.66
CA VAL A 95 -8.10 5.84 6.57
C VAL A 95 -9.44 6.56 6.58
N VAL A 96 -10.12 6.63 7.73
CA VAL A 96 -11.43 7.29 7.85
C VAL A 96 -11.36 8.77 7.45
N LYS A 97 -10.30 9.49 7.86
CA LYS A 97 -10.08 10.88 7.44
C LYS A 97 -9.92 10.98 5.93
N LYS A 98 -9.13 10.08 5.34
CA LYS A 98 -8.89 10.05 3.89
C LYS A 98 -10.17 9.75 3.11
N GLU A 99 -10.92 8.74 3.49
CA GLU A 99 -12.20 8.39 2.87
C GLU A 99 -13.19 9.55 2.91
N LYS A 100 -13.33 10.21 4.07
CA LYS A 100 -14.16 11.42 4.19
C LYS A 100 -13.74 12.51 3.21
N SER A 101 -12.43 12.76 3.08
CA SER A 101 -11.91 13.76 2.15
C SER A 101 -12.21 13.43 0.68
N LEU A 102 -12.29 12.14 0.32
CA LEU A 102 -12.62 11.69 -1.04
C LEU A 102 -14.13 11.75 -1.32
N SER A 103 -14.96 11.55 -0.29
CA SER A 103 -16.43 11.64 -0.37
C SER A 103 -16.98 13.06 -0.30
N ALA A 104 -16.18 14.03 0.16
CA ALA A 104 -16.63 15.41 0.28
C ALA A 104 -16.93 15.99 -1.12
N PRO A 105 -18.07 16.69 -1.31
CA PRO A 105 -18.36 17.33 -2.58
C PRO A 105 -17.22 18.29 -2.92
N LYS A 106 -16.63 18.13 -4.10
CA LYS A 106 -15.71 19.13 -4.63
C LYS A 106 -16.53 20.40 -4.81
N ASN A 107 -16.19 21.47 -4.09
CA ASN A 107 -16.74 22.80 -4.35
C ASN A 107 -16.31 23.17 -5.78
N VAL A 108 -17.22 22.96 -6.73
CA VAL A 108 -17.15 23.45 -8.12
C VAL A 108 -17.87 24.77 -8.18
#